data_AF-A0A9E3FER2-F1
#
_entry.id   AF-A0A9E3FER2-F1
#
_cell.length_a   1.000
_cell.length_b   1.000
_cell.length_c   1.000
_cell.angle_alpha   90.00
_cell.angle_beta   90.00
_cell.angle_gamma   90.00
#
_symmetry.space_group_name_H-M   'P 1'
#
loop_
_entity.id
_entity.type
_entity.pdbx_description
1 polymer ?
#
loop_
_entity_poly.entity_id
_entity_poly.type
_entity_poly.pdbx_seq_one_letter_code
_entity_poly.pdbx_strand_id
1 'polypeptide(L)'
;MTAVLDKKALMRDKRAQGIAAMGLVNREGDRFRVTTPTLRGRRASYEVWRDEAGRVRCTCLEFEEQSAQDARYRCEHILAVKHAVLAKNTEAAAKQQAAATQVSAPQAQGATPENVVAAETPNTLTQTASEKLGEAAAEATLRAPRKAPRFVREQNEQPEVKASEVEFIANAVKTPQRSLAEYEETEELEMTKKATAHVQKAEEEQDFITAEEYEQQASAPVVPLSFAKTLGTLKQPVDPRLIKTREGWRDRNGNQHMVEYVEWHTVADILDRVAPTWSHAVRGIVQIGEMVAVTCAITIDGVTREGVGTGNADNETGIKKAEHDALKRAAIKFGIARELYQRESEVIEREGSGPQPGDFPRDPLAKSMADLVTPKQLGMIRALAREAGVDMDEECQSVMRVRTEELSKRAASSFIDHLKGLQNQQTFEVRRAS
;
A
#
# COMPACT_ATOMS: atom_id res chain seq x y z
N MET A 1 -21.27 -31.79 10.05
CA MET A 1 -21.82 -30.41 9.96
C MET A 1 -21.33 -29.50 11.09
N THR A 2 -21.12 -30.02 12.32
CA THR A 2 -20.59 -29.26 13.48
C THR A 2 -19.26 -28.54 13.20
N ALA A 3 -18.27 -29.22 12.63
CA ALA A 3 -16.95 -28.63 12.33
C ALA A 3 -16.98 -27.43 11.35
N VAL A 4 -18.00 -27.35 10.47
CA VAL A 4 -18.15 -26.24 9.51
C VAL A 4 -18.76 -25.00 10.19
N LEU A 5 -19.65 -25.20 11.16
CA LEU A 5 -20.23 -24.13 11.96
C LEU A 5 -19.16 -23.46 12.84
N ASP A 6 -18.23 -24.24 13.37
CA ASP A 6 -17.11 -23.73 14.18
C ASP A 6 -16.17 -22.82 13.38
N LYS A 7 -15.89 -23.16 12.11
CA LYS A 7 -15.03 -22.32 11.25
C LYS A 7 -15.68 -20.97 10.93
N LYS A 8 -17.01 -20.94 10.69
CA LYS A 8 -17.73 -19.69 10.43
C LYS A 8 -17.77 -18.80 11.67
N ALA A 9 -18.02 -19.37 12.85
CA ALA A 9 -17.99 -18.64 14.11
C ALA A 9 -16.60 -18.04 14.40
N LEU A 10 -15.53 -18.80 14.16
CA LEU A 10 -14.16 -18.34 14.36
C LEU A 10 -13.76 -17.22 13.39
N MET A 11 -14.19 -17.30 12.12
CA MET A 11 -13.96 -16.22 11.16
C MET A 11 -14.73 -14.95 11.53
N ARG A 12 -15.97 -15.09 12.05
CA ARG A 12 -16.78 -13.97 12.52
C ARG A 12 -16.13 -13.27 13.72
N ASP A 13 -15.62 -14.03 14.68
CA ASP A 13 -14.90 -13.47 15.84
C ASP A 13 -13.62 -12.73 15.41
N LYS A 14 -12.84 -13.29 14.48
CA LYS A 14 -11.66 -12.62 13.93
C LYS A 14 -11.99 -11.29 13.25
N ARG A 15 -13.07 -11.23 12.47
CA ARG A 15 -13.53 -9.96 11.86
C ARG A 15 -13.96 -8.95 12.91
N ALA A 16 -14.69 -9.40 13.93
CA ALA A 16 -15.11 -8.57 15.04
C ALA A 16 -13.92 -7.96 15.82
N GLN A 17 -12.88 -8.75 16.07
CA GLN A 17 -11.63 -8.26 16.66
C GLN A 17 -10.96 -7.20 15.79
N GLY A 18 -10.91 -7.41 14.47
CA GLY A 18 -10.38 -6.41 13.53
C GLY A 18 -11.14 -5.09 13.56
N ILE A 19 -12.48 -5.13 13.58
CA ILE A 19 -13.33 -3.94 13.67
C ILE A 19 -13.05 -3.16 14.97
N ALA A 20 -12.95 -3.86 16.10
CA ALA A 20 -12.65 -3.24 17.39
C ALA A 20 -11.24 -2.63 17.41
N ALA A 21 -10.22 -3.34 16.90
CA ALA A 21 -8.85 -2.87 16.84
C ALA A 21 -8.66 -1.64 15.94
N MET A 22 -9.46 -1.50 14.88
CA MET A 22 -9.47 -0.32 14.02
C MET A 22 -10.19 0.90 14.64
N GLY A 23 -10.72 0.79 15.86
CA GLY A 23 -11.44 1.88 16.52
C GLY A 23 -12.78 2.22 15.87
N LEU A 24 -13.40 1.28 15.15
CA LEU A 24 -14.64 1.51 14.41
C LEU A 24 -15.91 1.28 15.26
N VAL A 25 -15.77 1.30 16.58
CA VAL A 25 -16.85 1.12 17.56
C VAL A 25 -16.96 2.38 18.41
N ASN A 26 -18.01 3.16 18.18
CA ASN A 26 -18.30 4.39 18.90
C ASN A 26 -19.48 4.19 19.85
N ARG A 27 -19.41 4.79 21.04
CA ARG A 27 -20.51 4.76 22.02
C ARG A 27 -21.33 6.04 21.87
N GLU A 28 -22.62 5.90 21.63
CA GLU A 28 -23.61 6.97 21.47
C GLU A 28 -24.69 6.75 22.55
N GLY A 29 -24.43 7.23 23.77
CA GLY A 29 -25.29 7.00 24.93
C GLY A 29 -25.34 5.52 25.33
N ASP A 30 -26.54 4.93 25.25
CA ASP A 30 -26.82 3.51 25.54
C ASP A 30 -26.70 2.60 24.31
N ARG A 31 -26.38 3.19 23.15
CA ARG A 31 -26.15 2.46 21.89
C ARG A 31 -24.68 2.52 21.51
N PHE A 32 -24.27 1.54 20.70
CA PHE A 32 -22.97 1.52 20.06
C PHE A 32 -23.16 1.56 18.54
N ARG A 33 -22.49 2.49 17.87
CA ARG A 33 -22.40 2.54 16.41
C ARG A 33 -21.14 1.80 15.98
N VAL A 34 -21.31 0.76 15.17
CA VAL A 34 -20.24 -0.07 14.63
C VAL A 34 -20.13 0.16 13.13
N THR A 35 -18.98 0.62 12.65
CA THR A 35 -18.73 0.86 11.22
C THR A 35 -17.93 -0.28 10.61
N THR A 36 -18.41 -0.84 9.51
CA THR A 36 -17.75 -1.97 8.82
C THR A 36 -17.12 -1.48 7.52
N PRO A 37 -15.82 -1.70 7.28
CA PRO A 37 -15.18 -1.31 6.02
C PRO A 37 -15.63 -2.27 4.91
N THR A 38 -16.31 -1.76 3.89
CA THR A 38 -16.62 -2.55 2.70
C THR A 38 -15.56 -2.35 1.61
N LEU A 39 -15.34 -3.37 0.79
CA LEU A 39 -14.34 -3.38 -0.29
C LEU A 39 -14.51 -2.25 -1.33
N ARG A 40 -15.70 -1.64 -1.42
CA ARG A 40 -16.01 -0.55 -2.38
C ARG A 40 -15.88 0.85 -1.78
N GLY A 41 -15.26 0.99 -0.62
CA GLY A 41 -15.10 2.28 0.06
C GLY A 41 -16.39 2.85 0.68
N ARG A 42 -17.55 2.19 0.48
CA ARG A 42 -18.76 2.52 1.22
C ARG A 42 -18.60 2.02 2.66
N ARG A 43 -18.94 2.85 3.63
CA ARG A 43 -18.97 2.45 5.04
C ARG A 43 -20.42 2.16 5.40
N ALA A 44 -20.70 0.95 5.86
CA ALA A 44 -21.99 0.63 6.45
C ALA A 44 -21.85 0.73 7.98
N SER A 45 -22.76 1.48 8.60
CA SER A 45 -22.84 1.60 10.05
C SER A 45 -24.04 0.85 10.59
N TYR A 46 -23.83 0.07 11.64
CA TYR A 46 -24.87 -0.68 12.34
C TYR A 46 -24.94 -0.24 13.79
N GLU A 47 -26.13 -0.27 14.38
CA GLU A 47 -26.31 0.03 15.80
C GLU A 47 -26.37 -1.28 16.60
N VAL A 48 -25.80 -1.27 17.79
CA VAL A 48 -25.85 -2.36 18.77
C VAL A 48 -26.30 -1.78 20.10
N TRP A 49 -27.37 -2.32 20.67
CA TRP A 49 -27.98 -1.82 21.91
C TRP A 49 -28.56 -2.97 22.74
N ARG A 50 -29.01 -2.67 23.95
CA ARG A 50 -29.82 -3.61 24.76
C ARG A 50 -31.27 -3.21 24.67
N ASP A 51 -32.15 -4.18 24.41
CA ASP A 51 -33.60 -3.98 24.46
C ASP A 51 -34.08 -3.83 25.91
N GLU A 52 -35.37 -3.52 26.11
CA GLU A 52 -35.99 -3.38 27.42
C GLU A 52 -35.92 -4.67 28.27
N ALA A 53 -35.78 -5.83 27.61
CA ALA A 53 -35.57 -7.12 28.26
C ALA A 53 -34.08 -7.41 28.55
N GLY A 54 -33.19 -6.44 28.33
CA GLY A 54 -31.74 -6.54 28.55
C GLY A 54 -30.97 -7.38 27.51
N ARG A 55 -31.64 -7.84 26.45
CA ARG A 55 -31.04 -8.65 25.38
C ARG A 55 -30.32 -7.75 24.38
N VAL A 56 -29.15 -8.18 23.93
CA VAL A 56 -28.36 -7.41 22.96
C VAL A 56 -28.96 -7.58 21.56
N ARG A 57 -29.19 -6.46 20.87
CA ARG A 57 -29.74 -6.37 19.52
C ARG A 57 -28.77 -5.67 18.58
N CYS A 58 -28.88 -5.96 17.29
CA CYS A 58 -28.12 -5.29 16.23
C CYS A 58 -29.03 -5.02 15.02
N THR A 59 -28.79 -3.92 14.30
CA THR A 59 -29.52 -3.58 13.06
C THR A 59 -29.02 -4.31 11.81
N CYS A 60 -28.01 -5.17 11.88
CA CYS A 60 -27.51 -5.85 10.69
C CYS A 60 -28.43 -7.01 10.26
N LEU A 61 -28.61 -7.18 8.95
CA LEU A 61 -29.47 -8.23 8.36
C LEU A 61 -29.09 -9.63 8.84
N GLU A 62 -27.79 -9.93 8.97
CA GLU A 62 -27.32 -11.25 9.44
C GLU A 62 -27.84 -11.58 10.86
N PHE A 63 -27.95 -10.57 11.73
CA PHE A 63 -28.52 -10.75 13.06
C PHE A 63 -30.03 -10.93 13.02
N GLU A 64 -30.73 -10.14 12.21
CA GLU A 64 -32.17 -10.26 12.05
C GLU A 64 -32.58 -11.66 11.56
N GLU A 65 -31.89 -12.18 10.55
CA GLU A 65 -32.14 -13.50 9.99
C GLU A 65 -31.80 -14.65 10.97
N GLN A 66 -30.63 -14.61 11.60
CA GLN A 66 -30.13 -15.74 12.39
C GLN A 66 -30.63 -15.72 13.84
N SER A 67 -30.96 -14.56 14.40
CA SER A 67 -31.43 -14.48 15.80
C SER A 67 -32.83 -15.07 16.00
N ALA A 68 -33.63 -15.18 14.93
CA ALA A 68 -34.90 -15.90 14.95
C ALA A 68 -34.71 -17.42 15.14
N GLN A 69 -33.62 -17.97 14.61
CA GLN A 69 -33.31 -19.41 14.68
C GLN A 69 -32.49 -19.76 15.93
N ASP A 70 -31.58 -18.87 16.34
CA ASP A 70 -30.72 -19.06 17.51
C ASP A 70 -30.66 -17.81 18.38
N ALA A 71 -31.30 -17.84 19.55
CA ALA A 71 -31.29 -16.74 20.51
C ALA A 71 -29.87 -16.42 21.06
N ARG A 72 -28.92 -17.38 20.96
CA ARG A 72 -27.52 -17.18 21.35
C ARG A 72 -26.67 -16.62 20.23
N TYR A 73 -27.22 -16.48 19.02
CA TYR A 73 -26.51 -15.91 17.89
C TYR A 73 -25.97 -14.51 18.20
N ARG A 74 -24.72 -14.27 17.80
CA ARG A 74 -24.06 -12.96 17.88
C ARG A 74 -23.41 -12.69 16.53
N CYS A 75 -23.82 -11.61 15.87
CA CYS A 75 -23.17 -11.13 14.66
C CYS A 75 -21.78 -10.54 15.00
N GLU A 76 -20.98 -10.28 13.97
CA GLU A 76 -19.66 -9.66 14.13
C GLU A 76 -19.71 -8.28 14.80
N HIS A 77 -20.78 -7.50 14.60
CA HIS A 77 -20.93 -6.18 15.23
C HIS A 77 -21.11 -6.27 16.74
N ILE A 78 -21.91 -7.22 17.23
CA ILE A 78 -22.09 -7.44 18.67
C ILE A 78 -20.78 -7.91 19.31
N LEU A 79 -20.06 -8.81 18.64
CA LEU A 79 -18.75 -9.27 19.10
C LEU A 79 -17.72 -8.12 19.09
N ALA A 80 -17.76 -7.22 18.11
CA ALA A 80 -16.87 -6.07 18.04
C ALA A 80 -17.08 -5.12 19.22
N VAL A 81 -18.34 -4.86 19.61
CA VAL A 81 -18.66 -4.10 20.83
C VAL A 81 -18.11 -4.78 22.08
N LYS A 82 -18.28 -6.10 22.19
CA LYS A 82 -17.71 -6.87 23.31
C LYS A 82 -16.20 -6.69 23.41
N HIS A 83 -15.47 -6.85 22.30
CA HIS A 83 -14.02 -6.69 22.26
C HIS A 83 -13.58 -5.25 22.58
N ALA A 84 -14.28 -4.24 22.04
CA ALA A 84 -13.97 -2.84 22.30
C ALA A 84 -14.19 -2.44 23.78
N VAL A 85 -15.26 -2.94 24.42
CA VAL A 85 -15.52 -2.70 25.85
C VAL A 85 -14.48 -3.38 26.73
N LEU A 86 -14.10 -4.64 26.40
CA LEU A 86 -13.04 -5.34 27.11
C LEU A 86 -11.71 -4.60 27.03
N ALA A 87 -11.32 -4.13 25.84
CA ALA A 87 -10.09 -3.38 25.63
C ALA A 87 -10.05 -2.09 26.46
N LYS A 88 -11.14 -1.29 26.46
CA LYS A 88 -11.24 -0.08 27.27
C LYS A 88 -11.14 -0.36 28.77
N ASN A 89 -11.75 -1.43 29.25
CA ASN A 89 -11.66 -1.82 30.66
C ASN A 89 -10.25 -2.25 31.04
N THR A 90 -9.55 -2.98 30.17
CA THR A 90 -8.14 -3.37 30.41
C THR A 90 -7.20 -2.17 30.39
N GLU A 91 -7.41 -1.18 29.51
CA GLU A 91 -6.63 0.06 29.49
C GLU A 91 -6.86 0.90 30.75
N ALA A 92 -8.11 1.01 31.21
CA ALA A 92 -8.43 1.71 32.45
C ALA A 92 -7.77 1.05 33.67
N ALA A 93 -7.82 -0.29 33.75
CA ALA A 93 -7.17 -1.05 34.82
C ALA A 93 -5.63 -0.89 34.78
N ALA A 94 -5.01 -0.95 33.61
CA ALA A 94 -3.58 -0.74 33.44
C ALA A 94 -3.15 0.69 33.85
N LYS A 95 -3.95 1.71 33.51
CA LYS A 95 -3.70 3.10 33.94
C LYS A 95 -3.81 3.27 35.45
N GLN A 96 -4.78 2.62 36.10
CA GLN A 96 -4.93 2.65 37.56
C GLN A 96 -3.76 1.95 38.28
N GLN A 97 -3.27 0.83 37.75
CA GLN A 97 -2.10 0.14 38.30
C GLN A 97 -0.82 0.97 38.15
N ALA A 98 -0.61 1.61 37.00
CA ALA A 98 0.54 2.50 36.79
C ALA A 98 0.53 3.72 37.71
N ALA A 99 -0.65 4.29 38.00
CA ALA A 99 -0.79 5.41 38.92
C ALA A 99 -0.51 5.00 40.39
N ALA A 100 -0.89 3.78 40.79
CA ALA A 100 -0.63 3.28 42.13
C ALA A 100 0.86 3.03 42.41
N THR A 101 1.64 2.60 41.40
CA THR A 101 3.09 2.36 41.56
C THR A 101 3.91 3.64 41.73
N GLN A 102 3.41 4.80 41.29
CA GLN A 102 4.13 6.08 41.42
C GLN A 102 4.02 6.72 42.83
N VAL A 103 3.13 6.25 43.70
CA VAL A 103 2.92 6.83 45.04
C VAL A 103 3.75 6.12 46.14
N SER A 104 4.52 5.09 45.78
CA SER A 104 5.31 4.29 46.74
C SER A 104 6.83 4.56 46.63
N ALA A 105 7.24 5.81 46.49
CA ALA A 105 8.64 6.22 46.71
C ALA A 105 8.83 6.63 48.18
N PRO A 106 9.73 6.00 48.95
CA PRO A 106 9.90 6.31 50.37
C PRO A 106 10.58 7.67 50.56
N GLN A 107 9.88 8.58 51.26
CA GLN A 107 10.43 9.85 51.73
C GLN A 107 11.47 9.58 52.83
N ALA A 108 12.73 9.92 52.55
CA ALA A 108 13.78 10.03 53.55
C ALA A 108 13.54 11.27 54.42
N GLN A 109 13.35 11.06 55.72
CA GLN A 109 13.25 12.11 56.73
C GLN A 109 14.64 12.53 57.21
N GLY A 110 14.83 13.85 57.38
CA GLY A 110 15.59 14.39 58.49
C GLY A 110 16.81 15.26 58.14
N ALA A 111 16.65 16.58 58.17
CA ALA A 111 17.45 17.50 58.98
C ALA A 111 16.90 18.94 58.88
N THR A 112 16.90 19.61 60.03
CA THR A 112 16.15 20.81 60.43
C THR A 112 16.74 22.17 59.99
N PRO A 113 16.03 23.29 60.23
CA PRO A 113 16.27 24.60 59.61
C PRO A 113 16.82 25.67 60.57
N GLU A 114 17.53 26.65 60.01
CA GLU A 114 17.74 28.03 60.51
C GLU A 114 18.03 28.89 59.26
N ASN A 115 17.67 30.16 59.08
CA ASN A 115 16.81 31.15 59.72
C ASN A 115 16.86 32.38 58.76
N VAL A 116 15.94 33.32 58.92
CA VAL A 116 16.04 34.76 58.53
C VAL A 116 15.58 35.23 57.11
N VAL A 117 14.34 35.75 57.13
CA VAL A 117 13.85 37.08 56.66
C VAL A 117 13.77 37.44 55.17
N ALA A 118 12.52 37.78 54.81
CA ALA A 118 11.97 38.64 53.77
C ALA A 118 12.90 39.63 53.04
N ALA A 119 12.70 39.80 51.73
CA ALA A 119 11.94 40.92 51.14
C ALA A 119 12.15 41.03 49.62
N GLU A 120 11.06 41.38 48.94
CA GLU A 120 10.95 42.24 47.75
C GLU A 120 11.58 41.84 46.39
N THR A 121 10.69 41.68 45.41
CA THR A 121 10.89 41.91 43.96
C THR A 121 11.26 43.40 43.70
N PRO A 122 11.76 43.85 42.51
CA PRO A 122 11.53 43.30 41.16
C PRO A 122 12.71 43.41 40.14
N ASN A 123 12.46 42.89 38.93
CA ASN A 123 12.98 43.26 37.58
C ASN A 123 14.30 44.04 37.47
N THR A 124 15.19 43.65 36.53
CA THR A 124 15.32 44.26 35.18
C THR A 124 16.45 43.56 34.38
N LEU A 125 16.31 43.55 33.06
CA LEU A 125 17.29 43.25 32.01
C LEU A 125 18.76 43.57 32.34
N THR A 126 19.69 42.78 31.80
CA THR A 126 20.73 43.28 30.87
C THR A 126 21.53 42.16 30.21
N GLN A 127 21.94 42.43 28.98
CA GLN A 127 22.78 41.64 28.09
C GLN A 127 24.28 41.75 28.45
N THR A 128 25.08 41.04 27.63
CA THR A 128 26.53 41.19 27.37
C THR A 128 27.45 40.54 28.40
N ALA A 129 28.63 40.01 28.09
CA ALA A 129 29.35 39.62 26.86
C ALA A 129 30.70 39.03 27.35
N SER A 130 31.41 38.34 26.46
CA SER A 130 32.88 38.10 26.55
C SER A 130 33.30 37.12 27.66
N GLU A 131 34.34 36.29 27.59
CA GLU A 131 35.64 36.23 26.90
C GLU A 131 35.91 34.73 26.64
N LYS A 132 36.42 34.20 25.52
CA LYS A 132 37.64 34.43 24.73
C LYS A 132 38.98 34.15 25.45
N LEU A 133 39.83 33.44 24.71
CA LEU A 133 41.26 33.10 24.91
C LEU A 133 41.51 31.77 25.64
N GLY A 134 42.42 30.90 25.19
CA GLY A 134 43.42 30.99 24.11
C GLY A 134 44.21 29.69 24.16
N GLU A 135 44.47 29.05 23.02
CA GLU A 135 45.73 29.15 22.27
C GLU A 135 46.85 28.24 22.79
N ALA A 136 47.27 27.31 21.94
CA ALA A 136 48.60 27.23 21.34
C ALA A 136 48.63 25.97 20.45
N ALA A 137 48.73 26.08 19.11
CA ALA A 137 49.97 26.34 18.35
C ALA A 137 50.95 25.16 18.50
N ALA A 138 51.56 24.58 17.48
CA ALA A 138 52.15 25.07 16.24
C ALA A 138 52.57 23.80 15.43
N GLU A 139 53.00 23.76 14.17
CA GLU A 139 53.27 24.73 13.12
C GLU A 139 53.53 23.95 11.81
N ALA A 140 53.05 24.51 10.69
CA ALA A 140 53.76 24.77 9.43
C ALA A 140 54.38 23.60 8.60
N THR A 141 54.52 23.69 7.26
CA THR A 141 54.67 24.88 6.39
C THR A 141 54.37 24.54 4.91
N LEU A 142 53.81 25.54 4.18
CA LEU A 142 54.03 25.93 2.76
C LEU A 142 53.59 24.96 1.64
N ARG A 143 52.93 25.36 0.52
CA ARG A 143 53.03 26.56 -0.33
C ARG A 143 51.83 26.64 -1.32
N ALA A 144 51.40 27.85 -1.72
CA ALA A 144 50.40 28.15 -2.77
C ALA A 144 51.06 28.24 -4.19
N PRO A 145 50.42 28.70 -5.31
CA PRO A 145 49.01 29.09 -5.56
C PRO A 145 48.39 28.70 -6.96
N ARG A 146 47.07 28.92 -7.09
CA ARG A 146 46.27 29.30 -8.30
C ARG A 146 46.15 28.34 -9.50
N LYS A 147 44.90 27.96 -9.83
CA LYS A 147 44.14 28.39 -11.03
C LYS A 147 42.75 27.72 -11.08
N ALA A 148 41.71 28.51 -11.34
CA ALA A 148 40.40 28.04 -11.77
C ALA A 148 40.44 27.50 -13.21
N PRO A 149 39.55 26.56 -13.56
CA PRO A 149 38.65 26.76 -14.70
C PRO A 149 37.21 26.35 -14.34
N ARG A 150 36.19 27.13 -14.70
CA ARG A 150 35.56 27.30 -16.02
C ARG A 150 34.62 26.13 -16.36
N PHE A 151 33.32 26.45 -16.26
CA PHE A 151 32.17 25.74 -16.83
C PHE A 151 32.47 25.15 -18.22
N VAL A 152 32.18 23.87 -18.40
CA VAL A 152 31.96 23.27 -19.73
C VAL A 152 30.66 22.47 -19.69
N ARG A 153 29.78 22.88 -20.59
CA ARG A 153 28.46 22.35 -20.90
C ARG A 153 28.68 21.16 -21.85
N GLU A 154 28.37 19.95 -21.41
CA GLU A 154 28.48 18.74 -22.22
C GLU A 154 27.21 18.61 -23.09
N GLN A 155 27.33 19.03 -24.35
CA GLN A 155 26.40 18.66 -25.42
C GLN A 155 26.91 17.35 -26.02
N ASN A 156 26.09 16.31 -25.99
CA ASN A 156 26.40 15.03 -26.59
C ASN A 156 25.85 15.05 -28.03
N GLU A 157 26.74 15.22 -29.01
CA GLU A 157 26.48 15.03 -30.44
C GLU A 157 26.39 13.53 -30.76
N GLN A 158 25.30 13.11 -31.38
CA GLN A 158 25.18 11.80 -32.03
C GLN A 158 25.80 11.87 -33.44
N PRO A 159 26.48 10.82 -33.93
CA PRO A 159 26.89 10.75 -35.32
C PRO A 159 25.74 10.24 -36.21
N GLU A 160 25.50 10.97 -37.29
CA GLU A 160 24.73 10.54 -38.46
C GLU A 160 25.34 9.28 -39.08
N VAL A 161 24.50 8.28 -39.36
CA VAL A 161 24.84 7.17 -40.27
C VAL A 161 23.95 7.24 -41.50
N LYS A 162 24.63 7.23 -42.64
CA LYS A 162 24.13 7.42 -43.99
C LYS A 162 23.26 6.24 -44.46
N ALA A 163 22.35 6.60 -45.35
CA ALA A 163 21.55 5.71 -46.18
C ALA A 163 22.41 4.81 -47.08
N SER A 164 21.95 3.56 -47.27
CA SER A 164 22.22 2.76 -48.47
C SER A 164 21.06 1.80 -48.73
N GLU A 165 20.68 1.75 -50.01
CA GLU A 165 19.59 1.02 -50.67
C GLU A 165 19.66 -0.52 -50.52
N VAL A 166 18.51 -1.17 -50.29
CA VAL A 166 17.69 -2.02 -51.21
C VAL A 166 18.31 -3.36 -51.57
N GLU A 167 17.64 -4.46 -51.18
CA GLU A 167 17.39 -5.58 -52.10
C GLU A 167 16.15 -6.41 -51.72
N PHE A 168 15.37 -6.71 -52.76
CA PHE A 168 14.10 -7.41 -52.82
C PHE A 168 14.29 -8.94 -52.67
N ILE A 169 13.46 -9.61 -51.88
CA ILE A 169 13.06 -11.00 -52.15
C ILE A 169 11.55 -11.15 -51.89
N ALA A 170 10.80 -11.34 -52.97
CA ALA A 170 9.39 -11.69 -52.95
C ALA A 170 9.22 -13.19 -52.71
N ASN A 171 8.33 -13.59 -51.81
CA ASN A 171 7.78 -14.94 -51.78
C ASN A 171 6.25 -14.89 -51.66
N ALA A 172 5.62 -15.54 -52.64
CA ALA A 172 4.19 -15.59 -52.87
C ALA A 172 3.50 -16.57 -51.90
N VAL A 173 2.42 -16.14 -51.27
CA VAL A 173 1.45 -17.01 -50.61
C VAL A 173 0.06 -16.70 -51.18
N LYS A 174 -0.55 -17.73 -51.77
CA LYS A 174 -1.88 -17.70 -52.40
C LYS A 174 -2.97 -17.69 -51.33
N THR A 175 -3.86 -16.70 -51.39
CA THR A 175 -5.12 -16.64 -50.61
C THR A 175 -6.28 -17.12 -51.47
N PRO A 176 -7.21 -17.97 -50.96
CA PRO A 176 -8.43 -18.29 -51.68
C PRO A 176 -9.49 -17.19 -51.46
N GLN A 177 -10.08 -16.71 -52.55
CA GLN A 177 -11.24 -15.82 -52.54
C GLN A 177 -12.45 -16.53 -51.92
N ARG A 178 -13.03 -15.91 -50.89
CA ARG A 178 -14.36 -16.23 -50.36
C ARG A 178 -15.22 -14.97 -50.46
N SER A 179 -16.40 -15.10 -51.05
CA SER A 179 -17.29 -14.00 -51.45
C SER A 179 -17.88 -13.24 -50.25
N LEU A 180 -17.84 -11.91 -50.33
CA LEU A 180 -18.28 -10.93 -49.34
C LEU A 180 -19.80 -10.69 -49.26
N ALA A 181 -20.62 -11.45 -50.01
CA ALA A 181 -22.05 -11.16 -50.16
C ALA A 181 -22.98 -11.87 -49.15
N GLU A 182 -22.48 -12.84 -48.38
CA GLU A 182 -23.34 -13.65 -47.48
C GLU A 182 -23.32 -13.20 -46.01
N TYR A 183 -22.52 -12.18 -45.67
CA TYR A 183 -22.39 -11.69 -44.28
C TYR A 183 -23.26 -10.48 -43.92
N GLU A 184 -23.78 -9.72 -44.91
CA GLU A 184 -24.56 -8.51 -44.61
C GLU A 184 -26.01 -8.84 -44.17
N GLU A 185 -26.65 -9.86 -44.74
CA GLU A 185 -28.03 -10.21 -44.38
C GLU A 185 -28.17 -10.86 -42.99
N THR A 186 -27.11 -11.49 -42.48
CA THR A 186 -27.15 -12.12 -41.14
C THR A 186 -26.90 -11.13 -40.00
N GLU A 187 -26.16 -10.05 -40.24
CA GLU A 187 -25.90 -9.01 -39.23
C GLU A 187 -27.10 -8.05 -39.03
N GLU A 188 -27.83 -7.70 -40.10
CA GLU A 188 -29.03 -6.85 -40.00
C GLU A 188 -30.20 -7.54 -39.26
N LEU A 189 -30.33 -8.87 -39.40
CA LEU A 189 -31.35 -9.66 -38.70
C LEU A 189 -31.02 -9.89 -37.21
N GLU A 190 -29.74 -9.89 -36.83
CA GLU A 190 -29.34 -9.97 -35.41
C GLU A 190 -29.44 -8.62 -34.68
N MET A 191 -29.17 -7.50 -35.36
CA MET A 191 -29.29 -6.17 -34.76
C MET A 191 -30.75 -5.77 -34.47
N THR A 192 -31.70 -6.19 -35.29
CA THR A 192 -33.14 -5.93 -35.09
C THR A 192 -33.76 -6.76 -33.96
N LYS A 193 -33.27 -7.99 -33.71
CA LYS A 193 -33.70 -8.82 -32.56
C LYS A 193 -33.13 -8.35 -31.21
N LYS A 194 -31.91 -7.80 -31.18
CA LYS A 194 -31.33 -7.23 -29.95
C LYS A 194 -31.96 -5.89 -29.54
N ALA A 195 -32.40 -5.07 -30.51
CA ALA A 195 -33.09 -3.82 -30.23
C ALA A 195 -34.49 -4.04 -29.60
N THR A 196 -35.24 -5.04 -30.05
CA THR A 196 -36.58 -5.34 -29.53
C THR A 196 -36.56 -6.02 -28.16
N ALA A 197 -35.54 -6.84 -27.85
CA ALA A 197 -35.37 -7.44 -26.52
C ALA A 197 -34.96 -6.42 -25.43
N HIS A 198 -34.29 -5.32 -25.81
CA HIS A 198 -33.88 -4.29 -24.86
C HIS A 198 -35.00 -3.30 -24.50
N VAL A 199 -36.00 -3.14 -25.38
CA VAL A 199 -37.16 -2.27 -25.11
C VAL A 199 -38.14 -2.94 -24.15
N GLN A 200 -38.37 -4.26 -24.26
CA GLN A 200 -39.30 -4.97 -23.37
C GLN A 200 -38.76 -5.19 -21.95
N LYS A 201 -37.44 -5.14 -21.75
CA LYS A 201 -36.83 -5.31 -20.41
C LYS A 201 -36.73 -4.00 -19.61
N ALA A 202 -36.98 -2.85 -20.24
CA ALA A 202 -36.90 -1.55 -19.58
C ALA A 202 -38.21 -1.08 -18.94
N GLU A 203 -39.33 -1.75 -19.24
CA GLU A 203 -40.65 -1.35 -18.72
C GLU A 203 -41.05 -2.07 -17.42
N GLU A 204 -40.36 -3.14 -17.00
CA GLU A 204 -40.74 -3.94 -15.81
C GLU A 204 -39.94 -3.64 -14.52
N GLU A 205 -38.90 -2.78 -14.54
CA GLU A 205 -38.13 -2.40 -13.34
C GLU A 205 -38.15 -0.87 -13.10
N GLN A 206 -39.33 -0.26 -13.10
CA GLN A 206 -39.52 1.04 -12.44
C GLN A 206 -39.90 0.80 -10.97
N ASP A 207 -38.89 0.51 -10.15
CA ASP A 207 -39.03 0.60 -8.70
C ASP A 207 -39.43 2.03 -8.32
N PHE A 208 -40.58 2.15 -7.69
CA PHE A 208 -41.17 3.41 -7.23
C PHE A 208 -40.31 3.96 -6.08
N ILE A 209 -39.32 4.80 -6.41
CA ILE A 209 -38.47 5.48 -5.43
C ILE A 209 -39.38 6.27 -4.49
N THR A 210 -39.33 5.93 -3.21
CA THR A 210 -40.12 6.61 -2.17
C THR A 210 -39.60 8.03 -1.96
N ALA A 211 -40.47 8.98 -1.62
CA ALA A 211 -40.10 10.39 -1.42
C ALA A 211 -38.97 10.58 -0.39
N GLU A 212 -38.84 9.67 0.58
CA GLU A 212 -37.79 9.66 1.60
C GLU A 212 -36.41 9.24 1.07
N GLU A 213 -36.34 8.39 0.04
CA GLU A 213 -35.07 8.00 -0.60
C GLU A 213 -34.50 9.11 -1.50
N TYR A 214 -35.37 9.97 -2.05
CA TYR A 214 -34.96 11.13 -2.84
C TYR A 214 -34.30 12.21 -1.96
N GLU A 215 -34.77 12.41 -0.74
CA GLU A 215 -34.18 13.36 0.22
C GLU A 215 -32.82 12.89 0.74
N GLN A 216 -32.60 11.57 0.86
CA GLN A 216 -31.30 11.03 1.29
C GLN A 216 -30.24 11.07 0.17
N GLN A 217 -30.63 10.92 -1.11
CA GLN A 217 -29.72 11.08 -2.25
C GLN A 217 -29.39 12.54 -2.58
N ALA A 218 -30.22 13.50 -2.16
CA ALA A 218 -29.98 14.93 -2.37
C ALA A 218 -28.77 15.50 -1.58
N SER A 219 -28.14 14.70 -0.71
CA SER A 219 -26.92 15.06 0.02
C SER A 219 -25.62 14.66 -0.70
N ALA A 220 -25.69 13.99 -1.86
CA ALA A 220 -24.51 13.78 -2.68
C ALA A 220 -24.02 15.14 -3.21
N PRO A 221 -22.73 15.49 -3.08
CA PRO A 221 -22.21 16.73 -3.64
C PRO A 221 -22.45 16.69 -5.15
N VAL A 222 -23.40 17.51 -5.61
CA VAL A 222 -23.71 17.69 -7.02
C VAL A 222 -22.43 18.17 -7.69
N VAL A 223 -21.75 17.26 -8.35
CA VAL A 223 -20.51 17.55 -9.05
C VAL A 223 -20.86 18.52 -10.18
N PRO A 224 -20.31 19.75 -10.19
CA PRO A 224 -20.61 20.70 -11.25
C PRO A 224 -20.28 20.09 -12.62
N LEU A 225 -21.15 20.28 -13.62
CA LEU A 225 -20.93 19.79 -14.99
C LEU A 225 -19.58 20.23 -15.57
N SER A 226 -19.04 21.37 -15.09
CA SER A 226 -17.68 21.84 -15.41
C SER A 226 -16.60 20.86 -14.95
N PHE A 227 -16.70 20.30 -13.76
CA PHE A 227 -15.70 19.36 -13.23
C PHE A 227 -15.67 18.04 -14.01
N ALA A 228 -16.83 17.55 -14.46
CA ALA A 228 -16.88 16.35 -15.30
C ALA A 228 -16.12 16.54 -16.63
N LYS A 229 -16.20 17.74 -17.22
CA LYS A 229 -15.43 18.10 -18.43
C LYS A 229 -13.94 18.24 -18.14
N THR A 230 -13.57 18.86 -17.02
CA THR A 230 -12.17 18.94 -16.54
C THR A 230 -11.58 17.54 -16.39
N LEU A 231 -12.28 16.64 -15.70
CA LEU A 231 -11.88 15.24 -15.56
C LEU A 231 -11.76 14.52 -16.90
N GLY A 232 -12.69 14.75 -17.84
CA GLY A 232 -12.61 14.19 -19.19
C GLY A 232 -11.34 14.60 -19.92
N THR A 233 -10.91 15.84 -19.74
CA THR A 233 -9.68 16.39 -20.35
C THR A 233 -8.43 15.84 -19.66
N LEU A 234 -8.42 15.76 -18.31
CA LEU A 234 -7.31 15.22 -17.54
C LEU A 234 -7.07 13.71 -17.77
N LYS A 235 -8.06 12.98 -18.27
CA LYS A 235 -7.97 11.56 -18.63
C LYS A 235 -7.40 11.30 -20.03
N GLN A 236 -7.18 12.33 -20.83
CA GLN A 236 -6.58 12.15 -22.15
C GLN A 236 -5.16 11.60 -22.02
N PRO A 237 -4.72 10.74 -22.95
CA PRO A 237 -3.37 10.18 -22.91
C PRO A 237 -2.33 11.29 -22.99
N VAL A 238 -1.25 11.14 -22.22
CA VAL A 238 -0.14 12.08 -22.23
C VAL A 238 0.63 11.96 -23.55
N ASP A 239 1.10 13.09 -24.08
CA ASP A 239 1.96 13.10 -25.28
C ASP A 239 3.19 12.19 -25.03
N PRO A 240 3.45 11.19 -25.89
CA PRO A 240 4.60 10.30 -25.78
C PRO A 240 5.95 11.00 -25.61
N ARG A 241 6.12 12.23 -26.12
CA ARG A 241 7.36 13.01 -25.97
C ARG A 241 7.64 13.47 -24.55
N LEU A 242 6.61 13.53 -23.71
CA LEU A 242 6.71 13.93 -22.31
C LEU A 242 6.92 12.73 -21.38
N ILE A 243 6.81 11.52 -21.92
CA ILE A 243 7.01 10.27 -21.21
C ILE A 243 8.50 9.98 -21.22
N LYS A 244 9.07 9.76 -20.04
CA LYS A 244 10.46 9.35 -19.85
C LYS A 244 10.50 7.90 -19.43
N THR A 245 11.66 7.28 -19.60
CA THR A 245 11.88 5.89 -19.21
C THR A 245 13.05 5.80 -18.24
N ARG A 246 12.91 4.99 -17.20
CA ARG A 246 13.98 4.70 -16.24
C ARG A 246 14.09 3.21 -15.98
N GLU A 247 15.22 2.78 -15.46
CA GLU A 247 15.36 1.44 -14.87
C GLU A 247 14.36 1.30 -13.71
N GLY A 248 13.40 0.40 -13.85
CA GLY A 248 12.36 0.16 -12.85
C GLY A 248 12.74 -0.96 -11.91
N TRP A 249 12.71 -2.19 -12.42
CA TRP A 249 13.03 -3.39 -11.66
C TRP A 249 13.94 -4.31 -12.47
N ARG A 250 14.68 -5.17 -11.77
CA ARG A 250 15.48 -6.23 -12.40
C ARG A 250 14.82 -7.56 -12.10
N ASP A 251 14.60 -8.33 -13.15
CA ASP A 251 14.12 -9.70 -13.06
C ASP A 251 15.23 -10.62 -12.52
N ARG A 252 14.85 -11.82 -12.08
CA ARG A 252 15.73 -12.88 -11.58
C ARG A 252 16.83 -13.26 -12.58
N ASN A 253 16.55 -13.14 -13.87
CA ASN A 253 17.49 -13.39 -14.95
C ASN A 253 18.53 -12.26 -15.15
N GLY A 254 18.45 -11.19 -14.34
CA GLY A 254 19.29 -10.01 -14.46
C GLY A 254 18.82 -9.00 -15.52
N ASN A 255 17.71 -9.29 -16.19
CA ASN A 255 17.11 -8.41 -17.19
C ASN A 255 16.56 -7.14 -16.53
N GLN A 256 16.86 -5.99 -17.11
CA GLN A 256 16.37 -4.69 -16.63
C GLN A 256 15.04 -4.36 -17.30
N HIS A 257 13.99 -4.22 -16.50
CA HIS A 257 12.69 -3.77 -16.97
C HIS A 257 12.62 -2.25 -16.87
N MET A 258 12.40 -1.65 -18.02
CA MET A 258 12.29 -0.20 -18.18
C MET A 258 10.87 0.24 -17.83
N VAL A 259 10.74 1.22 -16.94
CA VAL A 259 9.46 1.78 -16.48
C VAL A 259 9.29 3.17 -17.06
N GLU A 260 8.15 3.36 -17.70
CA GLU A 260 7.70 4.66 -18.21
C GLU A 260 7.17 5.52 -17.07
N TYR A 261 7.54 6.80 -17.06
CA TYR A 261 7.10 7.74 -16.05
C TYR A 261 7.00 9.16 -16.60
N VAL A 262 6.20 9.99 -15.92
CA VAL A 262 6.11 11.43 -16.18
C VAL A 262 6.81 12.20 -15.05
N GLU A 263 7.49 13.28 -15.41
CA GLU A 263 8.12 14.19 -14.46
C GLU A 263 7.07 15.01 -13.70
N TRP A 264 7.40 15.42 -12.48
CA TRP A 264 6.45 16.15 -11.63
C TRP A 264 6.05 17.51 -12.24
N HIS A 265 6.99 18.20 -12.88
CA HIS A 265 6.73 19.50 -13.51
C HIS A 265 5.74 19.37 -14.67
N THR A 266 5.84 18.31 -15.47
CA THR A 266 4.88 18.04 -16.56
C THR A 266 3.46 17.81 -16.02
N VAL A 267 3.34 17.15 -14.87
CA VAL A 267 2.04 16.98 -14.21
C VAL A 267 1.48 18.33 -13.74
N ALA A 268 2.33 19.19 -13.18
CA ALA A 268 1.95 20.56 -12.81
C ALA A 268 1.53 21.39 -14.04
N ASP A 269 2.29 21.35 -15.13
CA ASP A 269 1.98 22.07 -16.38
C ASP A 269 0.63 21.62 -16.98
N ILE A 270 0.30 20.33 -16.90
CA ILE A 270 -0.99 19.79 -17.32
C ILE A 270 -2.11 20.34 -16.42
N LEU A 271 -1.91 20.35 -15.11
CA LEU A 271 -2.87 20.88 -14.14
C LEU A 271 -3.09 22.39 -14.35
N ASP A 272 -2.04 23.18 -14.52
CA ASP A 272 -2.12 24.63 -14.76
C ASP A 272 -2.92 24.95 -16.02
N ARG A 273 -2.73 24.16 -17.09
CA ARG A 273 -3.42 24.34 -18.37
C ARG A 273 -4.89 23.91 -18.34
N VAL A 274 -5.21 22.80 -17.67
CA VAL A 274 -6.54 22.19 -17.72
C VAL A 274 -7.43 22.63 -16.56
N ALA A 275 -6.85 22.84 -15.38
CA ALA A 275 -7.54 23.13 -14.14
C ALA A 275 -6.78 24.20 -13.34
N PRO A 276 -6.71 25.46 -13.80
CA PRO A 276 -5.90 26.52 -13.16
C PRO A 276 -6.32 26.84 -11.72
N THR A 277 -7.51 26.39 -11.30
CA THR A 277 -8.03 26.48 -9.93
C THR A 277 -7.48 25.40 -8.99
N TRP A 278 -6.59 24.53 -9.47
CA TRP A 278 -6.03 23.46 -8.65
C TRP A 278 -5.17 24.00 -7.51
N SER A 279 -5.10 23.23 -6.42
CA SER A 279 -4.21 23.53 -5.30
C SER A 279 -3.53 22.27 -4.78
N HIS A 280 -2.33 22.46 -4.23
CA HIS A 280 -1.49 21.43 -3.63
C HIS A 280 -1.28 21.71 -2.14
N ALA A 281 -1.42 20.68 -1.30
CA ALA A 281 -1.10 20.76 0.11
C ALA A 281 -0.45 19.46 0.61
N VAL A 282 0.67 19.57 1.31
CA VAL A 282 1.27 18.44 2.04
C VAL A 282 0.49 18.23 3.33
N ARG A 283 -0.15 17.07 3.47
CA ARG A 283 -1.02 16.71 4.61
C ARG A 283 -0.26 16.06 5.76
N GLY A 284 0.80 15.33 5.45
CA GLY A 284 1.58 14.63 6.47
C GLY A 284 2.90 14.13 5.94
N ILE A 285 3.91 14.10 6.81
CA ILE A 285 5.22 13.54 6.56
C ILE A 285 5.48 12.56 7.69
N VAL A 286 5.68 11.29 7.36
CA VAL A 286 5.91 10.22 8.33
C VAL A 286 7.20 9.51 7.96
N GLN A 287 8.17 9.51 8.87
CA GLN A 287 9.39 8.73 8.71
C GLN A 287 9.16 7.30 9.24
N ILE A 288 9.49 6.31 8.41
CA ILE A 288 9.39 4.87 8.69
C ILE A 288 10.77 4.26 8.44
N GLY A 289 11.58 4.17 9.50
CA GLY A 289 12.97 3.73 9.41
C GLY A 289 13.81 4.68 8.54
N GLU A 290 14.46 4.13 7.51
CA GLU A 290 15.27 4.86 6.53
C GLU A 290 14.44 5.47 5.38
N MET A 291 13.11 5.30 5.40
CA MET A 291 12.22 5.86 4.38
C MET A 291 11.36 6.97 4.97
N VAL A 292 11.06 7.97 4.14
CA VAL A 292 10.05 9.00 4.41
C VAL A 292 8.85 8.77 3.50
N ALA A 293 7.67 8.80 4.09
CA ALA A 293 6.39 8.78 3.39
C ALA A 293 5.75 10.16 3.49
N VAL A 294 5.43 10.75 2.35
CA VAL A 294 4.79 12.07 2.24
C VAL A 294 3.38 11.88 1.68
N THR A 295 2.38 12.43 2.35
CA THR A 295 1.00 12.46 1.88
C THR A 295 0.69 13.84 1.35
N CYS A 296 0.34 13.94 0.06
CA CYS A 296 -0.07 15.19 -0.58
C CYS A 296 -1.55 15.12 -0.98
N ALA A 297 -2.23 16.25 -0.89
CA ALA A 297 -3.61 16.44 -1.37
C ALA A 297 -3.61 17.40 -2.56
N ILE A 298 -4.27 17.01 -3.64
CA ILE A 298 -4.62 17.89 -4.76
C ILE A 298 -6.12 18.17 -4.69
N THR A 299 -6.49 19.44 -4.77
CA THR A 299 -7.89 19.88 -4.82
C THR A 299 -8.17 20.56 -6.14
N ILE A 300 -9.17 20.10 -6.88
CA ILE A 300 -9.65 20.69 -8.15
C ILE A 300 -11.14 20.92 -8.03
N ASP A 301 -11.60 22.16 -8.22
CA ASP A 301 -13.02 22.56 -8.15
C ASP A 301 -13.78 21.98 -6.94
N GLY A 302 -13.15 21.99 -5.76
CA GLY A 302 -13.71 21.49 -4.50
C GLY A 302 -13.54 19.98 -4.24
N VAL A 303 -13.09 19.20 -5.22
CA VAL A 303 -12.82 17.77 -5.06
C VAL A 303 -11.36 17.57 -4.67
N THR A 304 -11.12 16.98 -3.50
CA THR A 304 -9.77 16.67 -3.01
C THR A 304 -9.46 15.19 -3.20
N ARG A 305 -8.28 14.87 -3.72
CA ARG A 305 -7.73 13.49 -3.73
C ARG A 305 -6.31 13.49 -3.20
N GLU A 306 -6.01 12.48 -2.39
CA GLU A 306 -4.71 12.36 -1.73
C GLU A 306 -3.83 11.32 -2.42
N GLY A 307 -2.51 11.51 -2.40
CA GLY A 307 -1.50 10.58 -2.87
C GLY A 307 -0.40 10.44 -1.83
N VAL A 308 0.21 9.25 -1.75
CA VAL A 308 1.31 8.97 -0.82
C VAL A 308 2.54 8.60 -1.63
N GLY A 309 3.60 9.39 -1.50
CA GLY A 309 4.88 9.13 -2.14
C GLY A 309 5.94 8.75 -1.12
N THR A 310 6.97 8.04 -1.58
CA THR A 310 8.05 7.55 -0.71
C THR A 310 9.43 7.92 -1.23
N GLY A 311 10.37 8.08 -0.31
CA GLY A 311 11.76 8.40 -0.60
C GLY A 311 12.69 8.03 0.55
N ASN A 312 14.00 8.16 0.34
CA ASN A 312 14.98 7.95 1.40
C ASN A 312 14.93 9.14 2.40
N ALA A 313 14.97 8.85 3.70
CA ALA A 313 14.96 9.86 4.76
C ALA A 313 16.33 10.54 4.96
N ASP A 314 17.43 9.89 4.58
CA ASP A 314 18.79 10.31 4.91
C ASP A 314 19.31 11.49 4.07
N ASN A 315 18.57 11.86 3.02
CA ASN A 315 18.94 12.94 2.12
C ASN A 315 17.73 13.79 1.73
N GLU A 316 17.91 15.11 1.68
CA GLU A 316 16.92 16.07 1.20
C GLU A 316 16.37 15.69 -0.19
N THR A 317 17.21 15.12 -1.06
CA THR A 317 16.76 14.64 -2.38
C THR A 317 15.72 13.54 -2.27
N GLY A 318 15.80 12.69 -1.24
CA GLY A 318 14.84 11.63 -0.97
C GLY A 318 13.50 12.19 -0.46
N ILE A 319 13.53 13.19 0.43
CA ILE A 319 12.32 13.89 0.88
C ILE A 319 11.63 14.59 -0.30
N LYS A 320 12.37 15.33 -1.13
CA LYS A 320 11.85 15.97 -2.35
C LYS A 320 11.24 14.95 -3.31
N LYS A 321 11.91 13.81 -3.50
CA LYS A 321 11.40 12.71 -4.33
C LYS A 321 10.08 12.15 -3.78
N ALA A 322 9.94 12.01 -2.46
CA ALA A 322 8.72 11.54 -1.83
C ALA A 322 7.55 12.50 -2.08
N GLU A 323 7.77 13.81 -1.94
CA GLU A 323 6.74 14.82 -2.25
C GLU A 323 6.36 14.81 -3.73
N HIS A 324 7.34 14.78 -4.64
CA HIS A 324 7.08 14.69 -6.07
C HIS A 324 6.29 13.42 -6.45
N ASP A 325 6.61 12.28 -5.84
CA ASP A 325 5.87 11.04 -6.05
C ASP A 325 4.44 11.12 -5.48
N ALA A 326 4.26 11.75 -4.32
CA ALA A 326 2.96 11.96 -3.70
C ALA A 326 2.05 12.84 -4.56
N LEU A 327 2.58 13.94 -5.10
CA LEU A 327 1.89 14.81 -6.06
C LEU A 327 1.41 14.01 -7.27
N LYS A 328 2.31 13.26 -7.91
CA LYS A 328 1.96 12.44 -9.08
C LYS A 328 0.89 11.41 -8.74
N ARG A 329 0.98 10.73 -7.60
CA ARG A 329 -0.01 9.74 -7.13
C ARG A 329 -1.37 10.36 -6.82
N ALA A 330 -1.41 11.61 -6.35
CA ALA A 330 -2.66 12.34 -6.20
C ALA A 330 -3.26 12.70 -7.56
N ALA A 331 -2.44 13.18 -8.50
CA ALA A 331 -2.82 13.60 -9.84
C ALA A 331 -3.38 12.44 -10.69
N ILE A 332 -2.78 11.25 -10.60
CA ILE A 332 -3.24 10.04 -11.29
C ILE A 332 -4.67 9.68 -10.91
N LYS A 333 -5.07 9.96 -9.66
CA LYS A 333 -6.45 9.71 -9.25
C LYS A 333 -7.42 10.59 -10.03
N PHE A 334 -7.06 11.79 -10.47
CA PHE A 334 -7.90 12.61 -11.35
C PHE A 334 -7.88 12.17 -12.82
N GLY A 335 -6.96 11.28 -13.20
CA GLY A 335 -6.88 10.69 -14.55
C GLY A 335 -5.58 10.97 -15.30
N ILE A 336 -4.72 11.84 -14.77
CA ILE A 336 -3.47 12.24 -15.43
C ILE A 336 -2.51 11.06 -15.50
N ALA A 337 -2.03 10.74 -16.71
CA ALA A 337 -1.05 9.67 -16.95
C ALA A 337 -1.47 8.30 -16.38
N ARG A 338 -2.78 8.06 -16.24
CA ARG A 338 -3.32 6.83 -15.64
C ARG A 338 -3.02 5.59 -16.49
N GLU A 339 -2.94 5.77 -17.80
CA GLU A 339 -2.59 4.76 -18.80
C GLU A 339 -1.18 4.17 -18.57
N LEU A 340 -0.23 4.96 -18.07
CA LEU A 340 1.12 4.48 -17.76
C LEU A 340 1.11 3.47 -16.62
N TYR A 341 0.35 3.77 -15.57
CA TYR A 341 0.21 2.87 -14.42
C TYR A 341 -0.57 1.61 -14.78
N GLN A 342 -1.54 1.70 -15.68
CA GLN A 342 -2.30 0.54 -16.13
C GLN A 342 -1.40 -0.40 -16.95
N ARG A 343 -0.63 0.14 -17.89
CA ARG A 343 0.36 -0.63 -18.67
C ARG A 343 1.43 -1.25 -17.79
N GLU A 344 1.97 -0.50 -16.82
CA GLU A 344 2.95 -1.03 -15.86
C GLU A 344 2.35 -2.16 -15.01
N SER A 345 1.11 -2.01 -14.55
CA SER A 345 0.41 -3.05 -13.76
C SER A 345 0.19 -4.33 -14.58
N GLU A 346 -0.20 -4.22 -15.85
CA GLU A 346 -0.37 -5.39 -16.73
C GLU A 346 0.96 -6.12 -17.00
N VAL A 347 2.05 -5.37 -17.15
CA VAL A 347 3.40 -5.92 -17.29
C VAL A 347 3.81 -6.64 -16.00
N ILE A 348 3.59 -6.00 -14.85
CA ILE A 348 3.86 -6.57 -13.53
C ILE A 348 3.02 -7.82 -13.23
N GLU A 349 1.74 -7.85 -13.63
CA GLU A 349 0.87 -9.02 -13.44
C GLU A 349 1.26 -10.17 -14.37
N ARG A 350 1.69 -9.86 -15.60
CA ARG A 350 2.14 -10.85 -16.59
C ARG A 350 3.52 -11.43 -16.25
N GLU A 351 4.45 -10.58 -15.84
CA GLU A 351 5.85 -10.94 -15.60
C GLU A 351 6.14 -11.25 -14.13
N GLY A 352 5.25 -10.86 -13.21
CA GLY A 352 5.30 -11.13 -11.78
C GLY A 352 6.30 -10.25 -11.03
N SER A 353 5.84 -9.17 -10.37
CA SER A 353 6.69 -8.35 -9.49
C SER A 353 6.64 -8.73 -8.01
N GLY A 354 5.97 -9.83 -7.65
CA GLY A 354 5.89 -10.35 -6.29
C GLY A 354 6.84 -11.53 -6.10
N PRO A 355 7.33 -11.79 -4.86
CA PRO A 355 8.05 -13.04 -4.59
C PRO A 355 7.11 -14.20 -4.90
N GLN A 356 7.43 -14.95 -5.95
CA GLN A 356 6.63 -16.10 -6.33
C GLN A 356 6.73 -17.18 -5.24
N PRO A 357 5.73 -18.06 -5.08
CA PRO A 357 5.88 -19.24 -4.24
C PRO A 357 7.09 -20.06 -4.73
N GLY A 358 8.16 -20.08 -3.93
CA GLY A 358 9.45 -20.70 -4.30
C GLY A 358 10.59 -19.72 -4.61
N ASP A 359 10.37 -18.40 -4.56
CA ASP A 359 11.45 -17.43 -4.65
C ASP A 359 12.27 -17.35 -3.34
N PHE A 360 13.58 -17.29 -3.52
CA PHE A 360 14.53 -17.14 -2.43
C PHE A 360 14.60 -15.68 -1.97
N PRO A 361 14.70 -15.41 -0.66
CA PRO A 361 14.95 -14.06 -0.16
C PRO A 361 16.26 -13.49 -0.70
N ARG A 362 16.29 -12.18 -0.99
CA ARG A 362 17.51 -11.48 -1.45
C ARG A 362 18.66 -11.57 -0.45
N ASP A 363 18.34 -11.54 0.84
CA ASP A 363 19.28 -11.76 1.94
C ASP A 363 18.96 -13.10 2.62
N PRO A 364 19.62 -14.20 2.23
CA PRO A 364 19.37 -15.50 2.85
C PRO A 364 19.99 -15.64 4.26
N LEU A 365 20.99 -14.82 4.59
CA LEU A 365 21.72 -14.86 5.86
C LEU A 365 20.88 -14.34 7.04
N ALA A 366 20.91 -15.07 8.16
CA ALA A 366 20.31 -14.63 9.41
C ALA A 366 21.05 -13.41 9.99
N LYS A 367 20.32 -12.33 10.30
CA LYS A 367 20.91 -11.11 10.87
C LYS A 367 21.05 -11.16 12.39
N SER A 368 20.44 -12.15 13.05
CA SER A 368 20.48 -12.34 14.50
C SER A 368 20.22 -13.80 14.88
N MET A 369 20.56 -14.18 16.12
CA MET A 369 20.24 -15.51 16.66
C MET A 369 18.73 -15.79 16.69
N ALA A 370 17.91 -14.76 16.88
CA ALA A 370 16.46 -14.89 16.84
C ALA A 370 15.92 -15.12 15.43
N ASP A 371 16.68 -14.77 14.39
CA ASP A 371 16.34 -14.97 12.99
C ASP A 371 17.00 -16.22 12.39
N LEU A 372 17.88 -16.89 13.13
CA LEU A 372 18.54 -18.11 12.69
C LEU A 372 17.53 -19.25 12.46
N VAL A 373 17.83 -20.10 11.49
CA VAL A 373 17.05 -21.29 11.17
C VAL A 373 16.74 -22.11 12.42
N THR A 374 15.48 -22.50 12.56
CA THR A 374 15.07 -23.27 13.75
C THR A 374 15.51 -24.73 13.65
N PRO A 375 15.74 -25.42 14.78
CA PRO A 375 16.04 -26.87 14.77
C PRO A 375 14.97 -27.70 14.04
N LYS A 376 13.70 -27.28 14.11
CA LYS A 376 12.59 -27.91 13.38
C LYS A 376 12.74 -27.76 11.87
N GLN A 377 13.10 -26.57 11.40
CA GLN A 377 13.34 -26.32 9.98
C GLN A 377 14.56 -27.09 9.47
N LEU A 378 15.67 -27.11 10.22
CA LEU A 378 16.83 -27.94 9.88
C LEU A 378 16.49 -29.42 9.79
N GLY A 379 15.67 -29.93 10.73
CA GLY A 379 15.16 -31.30 10.68
C GLY A 379 14.37 -31.60 9.40
N MET A 380 13.51 -30.67 8.98
CA MET A 380 12.75 -30.80 7.73
C MET A 380 13.64 -30.72 6.49
N ILE A 381 14.59 -29.79 6.45
CA ILE A 381 15.57 -29.66 5.35
C ILE A 381 16.33 -30.98 5.17
N ARG A 382 16.85 -31.56 6.26
CA ARG A 382 17.57 -32.84 6.24
C ARG A 382 16.71 -34.00 5.73
N ALA A 383 15.44 -34.05 6.14
CA ALA A 383 14.52 -35.10 5.70
C ALA A 383 14.26 -35.00 4.19
N LEU A 384 13.91 -33.79 3.72
CA LEU A 384 13.59 -33.55 2.31
C LEU A 384 14.81 -33.71 1.40
N ALA A 385 15.99 -33.24 1.81
CA ALA A 385 17.23 -33.42 1.04
C ALA A 385 17.60 -34.89 0.89
N ARG A 386 17.43 -35.69 1.96
CA ARG A 386 17.64 -37.15 1.91
C ARG A 386 16.64 -37.83 0.96
N GLU A 387 15.37 -37.44 1.01
CA GLU A 387 14.33 -37.98 0.13
C GLU A 387 14.57 -37.61 -1.34
N ALA A 388 15.11 -36.43 -1.61
CA ALA A 388 15.51 -35.98 -2.94
C ALA A 388 16.90 -36.50 -3.37
N GLY A 389 17.63 -37.21 -2.50
CA GLY A 389 18.98 -37.71 -2.81
C GLY A 389 20.02 -36.62 -3.09
N VAL A 390 19.88 -35.42 -2.51
CA VAL A 390 20.80 -34.29 -2.69
C VAL A 390 21.48 -33.94 -1.37
N ASP A 391 22.75 -33.51 -1.43
CA ASP A 391 23.42 -32.93 -0.26
C ASP A 391 22.84 -31.55 0.05
N MET A 392 22.36 -31.37 1.28
CA MET A 392 21.66 -30.16 1.68
C MET A 392 22.54 -28.91 1.67
N ASP A 393 23.84 -29.04 2.00
CA ASP A 393 24.75 -27.90 2.10
C ASP A 393 25.26 -27.52 0.72
N GLU A 394 25.59 -28.48 -0.14
CA GLU A 394 25.94 -28.23 -1.54
C GLU A 394 24.78 -27.55 -2.29
N GLU A 395 23.55 -28.04 -2.12
CA GLU A 395 22.38 -27.47 -2.78
C GLU A 395 22.05 -26.07 -2.23
N CYS A 396 22.12 -25.89 -0.91
CA CYS A 396 21.91 -24.59 -0.28
C CYS A 396 22.97 -23.56 -0.74
N GLN A 397 24.23 -24.00 -0.87
CA GLN A 397 25.33 -23.19 -1.36
C GLN A 397 25.18 -22.87 -2.85
N SER A 398 24.72 -23.83 -3.66
CA SER A 398 24.45 -23.62 -5.09
C SER A 398 23.36 -22.58 -5.31
N VAL A 399 22.26 -22.68 -4.55
CA VAL A 399 21.05 -21.90 -4.80
C VAL A 399 21.07 -20.55 -4.09
N MET A 400 21.51 -20.50 -2.83
CA MET A 400 21.49 -19.30 -1.99
C MET A 400 22.87 -18.77 -1.61
N ARG A 401 23.96 -19.49 -1.95
CA ARG A 401 25.35 -19.11 -1.63
C ARG A 401 25.65 -18.99 -0.12
N VAL A 402 24.90 -19.73 0.69
CA VAL A 402 24.97 -19.71 2.15
C VAL A 402 24.90 -21.15 2.67
N ARG A 403 25.52 -21.42 3.83
CA ARG A 403 25.44 -22.72 4.50
C ARG A 403 24.06 -22.92 5.16
N THR A 404 23.58 -24.15 5.27
CA THR A 404 22.22 -24.40 5.81
C THR A 404 22.03 -23.87 7.24
N GLU A 405 23.10 -23.85 8.04
CA GLU A 405 23.10 -23.39 9.43
C GLU A 405 23.02 -21.86 9.57
N GLU A 406 23.39 -21.11 8.54
CA GLU A 406 23.43 -19.64 8.54
C GLU A 406 22.17 -19.01 7.96
N LEU A 407 21.20 -19.84 7.54
CA LEU A 407 19.96 -19.38 6.94
C LEU A 407 19.11 -18.62 7.94
N SER A 408 18.48 -17.54 7.46
CA SER A 408 17.35 -16.93 8.14
C SER A 408 16.15 -17.88 8.15
N LYS A 409 15.23 -17.72 9.11
CA LYS A 409 13.97 -18.50 9.18
C LYS A 409 13.15 -18.41 7.89
N ARG A 410 13.21 -17.26 7.22
CA ARG A 410 12.52 -17.02 5.96
C ARG A 410 13.20 -17.77 4.81
N ALA A 411 14.52 -17.67 4.70
CA ALA A 411 15.29 -18.39 3.68
C ALA A 411 15.18 -19.90 3.83
N ALA A 412 15.21 -20.40 5.07
CA ALA A 412 14.98 -21.81 5.36
C ALA A 412 13.60 -22.28 4.88
N SER A 413 12.55 -21.48 5.08
CA SER A 413 11.20 -21.82 4.57
C SER A 413 11.17 -21.89 3.03
N SER A 414 11.76 -20.92 2.34
CA SER A 414 11.88 -20.96 0.87
C SER A 414 12.68 -22.18 0.39
N PHE A 415 13.75 -22.54 1.09
CA PHE A 415 14.57 -23.70 0.75
C PHE A 415 13.85 -25.03 0.96
N ILE A 416 13.04 -25.14 2.00
CA ILE A 416 12.15 -26.29 2.23
C ILE A 416 11.19 -26.48 1.03
N ASP A 417 10.62 -25.39 0.51
CA ASP A 417 9.70 -25.47 -0.62
C ASP A 417 10.43 -25.83 -1.94
N HIS A 418 11.66 -25.36 -2.12
CA HIS A 418 12.54 -25.80 -3.22
C HIS A 418 12.82 -27.30 -3.17
N LEU A 419 13.21 -27.84 -2.00
CA LEU A 419 13.49 -29.27 -1.82
C LEU A 419 12.24 -30.14 -2.06
N LYS A 420 11.05 -29.70 -1.65
CA LYS A 420 9.79 -30.38 -2.01
C LYS A 420 9.54 -30.38 -3.52
N GLY A 421 9.92 -29.29 -4.21
CA GLY A 421 9.87 -29.20 -5.66
C GLY A 421 10.74 -30.26 -6.33
N LEU A 422 11.98 -30.42 -5.88
CA LEU A 422 12.91 -31.44 -6.39
C LEU A 422 12.39 -32.87 -6.15
N GLN A 423 11.83 -33.14 -4.97
CA GLN A 423 11.21 -34.42 -4.66
C GLN A 423 10.07 -34.76 -5.63
N ASN A 424 9.22 -33.77 -5.93
CA ASN A 424 8.13 -33.96 -6.89
C ASN A 424 8.68 -34.22 -8.31
N GLN A 425 9.72 -33.51 -8.74
CA GLN A 425 10.31 -33.72 -10.08
C GLN A 425 10.90 -35.12 -10.24
N GLN A 426 11.69 -35.60 -9.27
CA GLN A 426 12.26 -36.95 -9.32
C GLN A 426 11.19 -38.04 -9.34
N THR A 427 10.13 -37.90 -8.53
CA THR A 427 9.03 -38.87 -8.51
C THR A 427 8.25 -38.89 -9.84
N PHE A 428 8.15 -37.76 -10.54
CA PHE A 428 7.56 -37.71 -11.88
C PHE A 428 8.44 -38.34 -12.95
N GLU A 429 9.76 -38.17 -12.89
CA GLU A 429 10.70 -38.79 -13.86
C GLU A 429 10.73 -40.31 -13.75
N VAL A 430 10.78 -40.86 -12.52
CA VAL A 430 10.75 -42.32 -12.30
C VAL A 430 9.46 -42.95 -12.83
N ARG A 431 8.32 -42.24 -12.75
CA ARG A 431 7.02 -42.69 -13.28
C ARG A 431 6.88 -42.61 -14.80
N ARG A 432 7.70 -41.79 -15.48
CA ARG A 432 7.72 -41.73 -16.96
C ARG A 432 8.64 -42.77 -17.58
N ALA A 433 9.63 -43.25 -16.82
CA ALA A 433 10.61 -44.23 -17.28
C ALA A 433 10.21 -45.69 -16.98
N SER A 434 9.11 -45.92 -16.24
CA SER A 434 8.48 -47.22 -16.03
C SER A 434 7.30 -47.39 -16.98
#